data_AF-A0AA43LBQ7-F1
#
_entry.id   AF-A0AA43LBQ7-F1
#
_cell.length_a   1.000
_cell.length_b   1.000
_cell.length_c   1.000
_cell.angle_alpha   90.00
_cell.angle_beta   90.00
_cell.angle_gamma   90.00
#
_symmetry.space_group_name_H-M   'P 1'
#
loop_
_entity.id
_entity.type
_entity.pdbx_description
1 polymer ?
#
loop_
_entity_poly.entity_id
_entity_poly.type
_entity_poly.pdbx_seq_one_letter_code
_entity_poly.pdbx_strand_id
1 'polypeptide(L)'
;MFKTIATCTTVALLVSSLFTYAPSVEAADASWVKQVEVFDNGSYILKSNEDLMFWDGSELKKVAGHITSISEDGEAMAVRENGNLIELSRDTYKTIKLSEKIGKVKQVVEIKYVVNQKEELWDTEKETKLLDNVSEAVSGDQFVMALTNDGSLWSWGNDNGGQLGNGSKDNNDTPEIVLQNISKIAANGHNAAAISKSGELYLWGTIHFDKGLGWDQTPLKVLDNVKDVSLTQTIAAITNNNELYMWGNGLYGQLGNDTEENLEVPTMIMDKVKHVDVSSKATIAVRESGEIWGWGYKEGLDAKSSDTYIKTPIKILNAQPIPVYPVTGNYKMSSSWAQTELPKAEARGLLAPVIQLNLNKPITREQFSEVVVKYYEAMIGKSVSEQAKNPFLDTKNKQVIKAYNLGIVNGVSSDHFEPSKSITREEITVMLKRALDKARPNFEYNYSYKRFEDESKFASYAQEPIKYLRSLGVVKGENNFFNPKAKTTIEEAVIMTYRLLEITD
;
A
#
# COMPACT_ATOMS: atom_id res chain seq x y z
N MET A 1 -13.92 4.14 19.39
CA MET A 1 -14.66 3.54 18.25
C MET A 1 -14.77 2.06 18.57
N PHE A 2 -15.98 1.56 18.79
CA PHE A 2 -16.25 0.23 19.37
C PHE A 2 -15.55 -0.90 18.58
N LYS A 3 -14.69 -1.67 19.25
CA LYS A 3 -14.24 -2.98 18.79
C LYS A 3 -15.33 -3.98 19.16
N THR A 4 -16.10 -4.45 18.18
CA THR A 4 -16.99 -5.59 18.39
C THR A 4 -16.19 -6.87 18.16
N ILE A 5 -15.88 -7.56 19.24
CA ILE A 5 -15.43 -8.95 19.22
C ILE A 5 -16.60 -9.77 18.67
N ALA A 6 -16.38 -10.59 17.65
CA ALA A 6 -17.36 -11.58 17.24
C ALA A 6 -17.36 -12.72 18.27
N THR A 7 -18.13 -12.55 19.35
CA THR A 7 -18.53 -13.65 20.24
C THR A 7 -19.74 -14.39 19.63
N CYS A 8 -19.99 -15.62 20.09
CA CYS A 8 -21.02 -16.58 19.63
C CYS A 8 -22.41 -16.02 19.29
N THR A 9 -22.73 -14.81 19.73
CA THR A 9 -23.93 -14.04 19.41
C THR A 9 -24.11 -13.75 17.91
N THR A 10 -23.03 -13.64 17.12
CA THR A 10 -23.11 -13.16 15.72
C THR A 10 -23.75 -14.16 14.74
N VAL A 11 -23.56 -15.47 14.93
CA VAL A 11 -24.16 -16.52 14.06
C VAL A 11 -25.63 -16.76 14.43
N ALA A 12 -25.95 -16.74 15.72
CA ALA A 12 -27.34 -16.80 16.19
C ALA A 12 -28.17 -15.58 15.73
N LEU A 13 -27.55 -14.40 15.66
CA LEU A 13 -28.15 -13.17 15.11
C LEU A 13 -28.35 -13.24 13.59
N LEU A 14 -27.47 -13.91 12.84
CA LEU A 14 -27.61 -14.07 11.39
C LEU A 14 -28.76 -15.03 11.02
N VAL A 15 -28.92 -16.12 11.76
CA VAL A 15 -29.99 -17.10 11.52
C VAL A 15 -31.36 -16.57 12.01
N SER A 16 -31.40 -15.85 13.15
CA SER A 16 -32.63 -15.22 13.66
C SER A 16 -33.05 -13.94 12.92
N SER A 17 -32.10 -13.20 12.32
CA SER A 17 -32.43 -12.04 11.47
C SER A 17 -32.95 -12.43 10.08
N LEU A 18 -32.70 -13.67 9.65
CA LEU A 18 -33.25 -14.21 8.40
C LEU A 18 -34.65 -14.84 8.58
N PHE A 19 -35.06 -15.24 9.80
CA PHE A 19 -36.35 -15.93 10.05
C PHE A 19 -36.97 -15.64 11.43
N THR A 20 -38.29 -15.43 11.47
CA THR A 20 -39.06 -15.11 12.69
C THR A 20 -39.44 -16.29 13.60
N TYR A 21 -39.11 -17.55 13.23
CA TYR A 21 -39.59 -18.76 13.93
C TYR A 21 -38.54 -19.89 14.09
N ALA A 22 -37.24 -19.59 14.14
CA ALA A 22 -36.23 -20.59 14.50
C ALA A 22 -36.08 -20.67 16.03
N PRO A 23 -36.20 -21.84 16.69
CA PRO A 23 -35.89 -21.96 18.11
C PRO A 23 -34.39 -21.71 18.35
N SER A 24 -34.06 -21.15 19.50
CA SER A 24 -32.69 -20.96 19.97
C SER A 24 -32.00 -22.31 20.06
N VAL A 25 -31.14 -22.62 19.08
CA VAL A 25 -30.18 -23.72 19.18
C VAL A 25 -29.31 -23.42 20.40
N GLU A 26 -29.31 -24.29 21.42
CA GLU A 26 -28.38 -24.16 22.54
C GLU A 26 -26.96 -24.16 21.95
N ALA A 27 -26.33 -23.00 22.05
CA ALA A 27 -25.11 -22.65 21.36
C ALA A 27 -23.91 -23.34 22.01
N ALA A 28 -23.68 -24.58 21.61
CA ALA A 28 -22.38 -25.23 21.72
C ALA A 28 -21.82 -25.43 20.31
N ASP A 29 -20.98 -24.48 19.90
CA ASP A 29 -20.04 -24.51 18.78
C ASP A 29 -20.59 -24.85 17.37
N ALA A 30 -21.12 -23.86 16.66
CA ALA A 30 -21.59 -23.98 15.27
C ALA A 30 -20.49 -23.70 14.21
N SER A 31 -19.22 -23.70 14.60
CA SER A 31 -18.06 -23.39 13.74
C SER A 31 -17.80 -24.43 12.64
N TRP A 32 -18.43 -25.61 12.73
CA TRP A 32 -18.33 -26.70 11.75
C TRP A 32 -19.17 -26.49 10.49
N VAL A 33 -20.20 -25.64 10.52
CA VAL A 33 -21.14 -25.45 9.39
C VAL A 33 -20.49 -24.61 8.29
N LYS A 34 -20.30 -25.17 7.09
CA LYS A 34 -19.67 -24.49 5.93
C LYS A 34 -20.67 -24.02 4.89
N GLN A 35 -21.82 -24.70 4.76
CA GLN A 35 -22.83 -24.35 3.78
C GLN A 35 -24.23 -24.57 4.36
N VAL A 36 -25.15 -23.66 3.99
CA VAL A 36 -26.58 -23.76 4.34
C VAL A 36 -27.40 -23.70 3.07
N GLU A 37 -28.21 -24.73 2.86
CA GLU A 37 -29.16 -24.79 1.74
C GLU A 37 -30.58 -24.64 2.27
N VAL A 38 -31.30 -23.66 1.71
CA VAL A 38 -32.64 -23.29 2.17
C VAL A 38 -33.65 -23.58 1.06
N PHE A 39 -34.73 -24.24 1.47
CA PHE A 39 -35.79 -24.67 0.57
C PHE A 39 -37.03 -23.80 0.72
N ASP A 40 -37.83 -23.69 -0.34
CA ASP A 40 -39.01 -22.80 -0.38
C ASP A 40 -40.03 -23.03 0.75
N ASN A 41 -40.07 -24.23 1.32
CA ASN A 41 -40.97 -24.61 2.40
C ASN A 41 -40.44 -24.28 3.81
N GLY A 42 -39.30 -23.61 3.92
CA GLY A 42 -38.72 -23.17 5.19
C GLY A 42 -37.84 -24.20 5.89
N SER A 43 -37.68 -25.40 5.33
CA SER A 43 -36.67 -26.36 5.80
C SER A 43 -35.27 -25.98 5.30
N TYR A 44 -34.24 -26.49 5.98
CA TYR A 44 -32.85 -26.21 5.62
C TYR A 44 -31.91 -27.39 5.95
N ILE A 45 -30.81 -27.47 5.21
CA ILE A 45 -29.70 -28.42 5.43
C ILE A 45 -28.46 -27.64 5.86
N LEU A 46 -27.76 -28.14 6.88
CA LEU A 46 -26.45 -27.66 7.31
C LEU A 46 -25.39 -28.69 6.90
N LYS A 47 -24.35 -28.25 6.18
CA LYS A 47 -23.26 -29.12 5.69
C LYS A 47 -21.91 -28.74 6.30
N SER A 48 -21.13 -29.74 6.68
CA SER A 48 -19.68 -29.66 6.88
C SER A 48 -18.94 -30.74 6.09
N ASN A 49 -17.61 -30.76 6.17
CA ASN A 49 -16.79 -31.72 5.43
C ASN A 49 -17.01 -33.19 5.87
N GLU A 50 -17.54 -33.44 7.08
CA GLU A 50 -17.68 -34.81 7.62
C GLU A 50 -19.06 -35.13 8.22
N ASP A 51 -19.91 -34.14 8.50
CA ASP A 51 -21.23 -34.35 9.11
C ASP A 51 -22.34 -33.61 8.34
N LEU A 52 -23.47 -34.28 8.15
CA LEU A 52 -24.64 -33.74 7.48
C LEU A 52 -25.84 -33.74 8.44
N MET A 53 -26.44 -32.56 8.65
CA MET A 53 -27.60 -32.40 9.53
C MET A 53 -28.79 -31.80 8.79
N PHE A 54 -29.96 -32.39 9.00
CA PHE A 54 -31.23 -32.00 8.39
C PHE A 54 -32.22 -31.53 9.47
N TRP A 55 -32.88 -30.39 9.24
CA TRP A 55 -33.98 -29.92 10.07
C TRP A 55 -35.31 -30.08 9.33
N ASP A 56 -36.23 -30.82 9.95
CA ASP A 56 -37.50 -31.24 9.33
C ASP A 56 -38.69 -30.33 9.61
N GLY A 57 -38.49 -29.24 10.37
CA GLY A 57 -39.57 -28.40 10.87
C GLY A 57 -39.77 -28.49 12.39
N SER A 58 -39.21 -29.51 13.04
CA SER A 58 -39.41 -29.77 14.47
C SER A 58 -38.10 -30.03 15.25
N GLU A 59 -37.18 -30.82 14.70
CA GLU A 59 -35.90 -31.16 15.34
C GLU A 59 -34.76 -31.31 14.32
N LEU A 60 -33.50 -31.18 14.79
CA LEU A 60 -32.30 -31.41 13.98
C LEU A 60 -31.90 -32.90 14.02
N LYS A 61 -31.68 -33.52 12.86
CA LYS A 61 -31.31 -34.95 12.72
C LYS A 61 -29.96 -35.10 12.03
N LYS A 62 -29.09 -35.99 12.55
CA LYS A 62 -27.82 -36.36 11.93
C LYS A 62 -28.04 -37.46 10.88
N VAL A 63 -27.53 -37.27 9.67
CA VAL A 63 -27.61 -38.24 8.58
C VAL A 63 -26.28 -39.00 8.54
N ALA A 64 -26.32 -40.33 8.68
CA ALA A 64 -25.11 -41.16 8.68
C ALA A 64 -24.74 -41.59 7.25
N GLY A 65 -23.57 -41.20 6.75
CA GLY A 65 -23.01 -41.67 5.48
C GLY A 65 -22.11 -40.65 4.76
N HIS A 66 -21.13 -41.13 3.98
CA HIS A 66 -20.27 -40.29 3.14
C HIS A 66 -20.84 -40.16 1.71
N ILE A 67 -20.87 -38.93 1.20
CA ILE A 67 -21.21 -38.66 -0.20
C ILE A 67 -20.03 -39.13 -1.07
N THR A 68 -20.29 -40.03 -2.02
CA THR A 68 -19.19 -40.62 -2.83
C THR A 68 -19.02 -39.97 -4.19
N SER A 69 -20.07 -39.38 -4.77
CA SER A 69 -19.98 -38.49 -5.93
C SER A 69 -21.28 -37.70 -6.14
N ILE A 70 -21.15 -36.55 -6.81
CA ILE A 70 -22.26 -35.71 -7.29
C ILE A 70 -22.00 -35.46 -8.78
N SER A 71 -23.03 -35.61 -9.62
CA SER A 71 -22.93 -35.30 -11.06
C SER A 71 -22.77 -33.79 -11.28
N GLU A 72 -22.04 -33.40 -12.32
CA GLU A 72 -21.66 -31.99 -12.58
C GLU A 72 -22.85 -31.04 -12.81
N ASP A 73 -24.01 -31.57 -13.18
CA ASP A 73 -25.27 -30.83 -13.37
C ASP A 73 -26.18 -30.85 -12.13
N GLY A 74 -25.79 -31.58 -11.06
CA GLY A 74 -26.45 -31.59 -9.76
C GLY A 74 -27.77 -32.37 -9.70
N GLU A 75 -28.11 -33.16 -10.72
CA GLU A 75 -29.41 -33.83 -10.80
C GLU A 75 -29.45 -35.26 -10.22
N ALA A 76 -28.30 -35.90 -9.93
CA ALA A 76 -28.22 -37.21 -9.28
C ALA A 76 -27.12 -37.30 -8.20
N MET A 77 -27.39 -38.03 -7.11
CA MET A 77 -26.45 -38.35 -6.02
C MET A 77 -26.36 -39.86 -5.78
N ALA A 78 -25.16 -40.34 -5.45
CA ALA A 78 -24.90 -41.71 -5.04
C ALA A 78 -24.36 -41.80 -3.60
N VAL A 79 -25.03 -42.59 -2.76
CA VAL A 79 -24.64 -42.86 -1.36
C VAL A 79 -24.50 -44.37 -1.17
N ARG A 80 -23.47 -44.78 -0.42
CA ARG A 80 -23.18 -46.18 -0.14
C ARG A 80 -23.61 -46.52 1.29
N GLU A 81 -24.57 -47.41 1.45
CA GLU A 81 -25.03 -47.90 2.76
C GLU A 81 -25.06 -49.44 2.74
N ASN A 82 -24.43 -50.08 3.73
CA ASN A 82 -24.35 -51.54 3.86
C ASN A 82 -23.85 -52.32 2.62
N GLY A 83 -22.91 -51.73 1.87
CA GLY A 83 -22.19 -52.40 0.79
C GLY A 83 -22.80 -52.31 -0.61
N ASN A 84 -24.02 -51.76 -0.77
CA ASN A 84 -24.62 -51.53 -2.08
C ASN A 84 -24.54 -50.06 -2.51
N LEU A 85 -24.49 -49.83 -3.83
CA LEU A 85 -24.57 -48.49 -4.44
C LEU A 85 -26.03 -48.16 -4.73
N ILE A 86 -26.49 -46.97 -4.33
CA ILE A 86 -27.84 -46.47 -4.62
C ILE A 86 -27.73 -45.18 -5.42
N GLU A 87 -28.42 -45.12 -6.56
CA GLU A 87 -28.53 -43.95 -7.45
C GLU A 87 -29.95 -43.38 -7.36
N LEU A 88 -30.07 -42.06 -7.23
CA LEU A 88 -31.34 -41.35 -7.27
C LEU A 88 -31.47 -40.58 -8.59
N SER A 89 -32.26 -41.11 -9.52
CA SER A 89 -32.76 -40.43 -10.72
C SER A 89 -34.29 -40.38 -10.67
N ARG A 90 -34.89 -39.30 -11.19
CA ARG A 90 -36.30 -38.96 -10.94
C ARG A 90 -37.35 -39.85 -11.63
N ASP A 91 -36.99 -40.72 -12.58
CA ASP A 91 -38.02 -41.24 -13.51
C ASP A 91 -38.35 -42.76 -13.49
N THR A 92 -37.69 -43.66 -12.75
CA THR A 92 -38.06 -45.11 -12.83
C THR A 92 -38.07 -45.93 -11.53
N TYR A 93 -38.40 -45.31 -10.40
CA TYR A 93 -38.99 -45.98 -9.21
C TYR A 93 -38.31 -47.26 -8.67
N LYS A 94 -37.51 -47.13 -7.59
CA LYS A 94 -37.67 -47.94 -6.36
C LYS A 94 -36.95 -47.32 -5.15
N THR A 95 -37.44 -47.42 -3.91
CA THR A 95 -38.42 -46.50 -3.30
C THR A 95 -38.01 -46.19 -1.84
N ILE A 96 -37.68 -44.92 -1.53
CA ILE A 96 -38.22 -43.99 -0.49
C ILE A 96 -38.42 -44.57 0.96
N LYS A 97 -38.03 -43.92 2.09
CA LYS A 97 -38.66 -42.69 2.66
C LYS A 97 -37.97 -42.18 3.95
N LEU A 98 -37.81 -40.85 4.06
CA LEU A 98 -38.16 -40.08 5.27
C LEU A 98 -38.75 -38.73 4.83
N SER A 99 -40.08 -38.66 4.90
CA SER A 99 -40.94 -37.46 5.04
C SER A 99 -40.46 -36.18 4.35
N GLU A 100 -40.92 -35.92 3.12
CA GLU A 100 -42.10 -35.09 2.82
C GLU A 100 -41.90 -33.58 3.07
N LYS A 101 -41.97 -32.85 1.96
CA LYS A 101 -41.73 -31.42 1.72
C LYS A 101 -40.27 -31.02 1.78
N ILE A 102 -39.67 -30.93 0.60
CA ILE A 102 -38.57 -30.01 0.38
C ILE A 102 -38.85 -29.30 -0.95
N GLY A 103 -39.11 -28.00 -0.88
CA GLY A 103 -39.40 -27.13 -2.02
C GLY A 103 -38.17 -26.93 -2.92
N LYS A 104 -38.28 -26.10 -3.97
CA LYS A 104 -37.11 -25.78 -4.79
C LYS A 104 -36.09 -25.02 -3.92
N VAL A 105 -34.81 -25.17 -4.24
CA VAL A 105 -33.74 -24.42 -3.57
C VAL A 105 -33.92 -22.96 -3.96
N LYS A 106 -34.33 -22.14 -2.99
CA LYS A 106 -34.54 -20.71 -3.19
C LYS A 106 -33.23 -19.96 -3.21
N GLN A 107 -32.32 -20.39 -2.34
CA GLN A 107 -31.09 -19.70 -2.04
C GLN A 107 -30.08 -20.67 -1.44
N VAL A 108 -28.88 -20.69 -2.01
CA VAL A 108 -27.71 -21.35 -1.43
C VAL A 108 -26.89 -20.26 -0.76
N VAL A 109 -26.62 -20.41 0.55
CA VAL A 109 -25.74 -19.51 1.28
C VAL A 109 -24.48 -20.26 1.61
N GLU A 110 -23.42 -19.94 0.88
CA GLU A 110 -22.08 -20.43 1.15
C GLU A 110 -21.48 -19.61 2.29
N ILE A 111 -21.26 -20.22 3.46
CA ILE A 111 -20.65 -19.52 4.58
C ILE A 111 -19.14 -19.58 4.36
N LYS A 112 -18.65 -18.59 3.61
CA LYS A 112 -17.21 -18.34 3.49
C LYS A 112 -16.71 -17.76 4.80
N TYR A 113 -16.29 -18.66 5.68
CA TYR A 113 -15.22 -18.28 6.59
C TYR A 113 -14.00 -18.00 5.72
N VAL A 114 -13.42 -16.81 5.87
CA VAL A 114 -12.03 -16.60 5.45
C VAL A 114 -11.18 -17.43 6.41
N VAL A 115 -11.14 -18.74 6.18
CA VAL A 115 -10.07 -19.60 6.67
C VAL A 115 -8.96 -19.40 5.66
N ASN A 116 -7.91 -18.68 6.07
CA ASN A 116 -6.67 -18.65 5.32
C ASN A 116 -6.24 -20.10 5.07
N GLN A 117 -6.25 -20.52 3.80
CA GLN A 117 -5.63 -21.77 3.41
C GLN A 117 -4.13 -21.64 3.59
N LYS A 118 -3.58 -22.37 4.57
CA LYS A 118 -2.26 -22.99 4.46
C LYS A 118 -2.21 -24.19 5.38
N GLU A 119 -2.32 -25.37 4.78
CA GLU A 119 -1.84 -26.63 5.36
C GLU A 119 -0.31 -26.58 5.40
N GLU A 120 0.23 -26.28 6.58
CA GLU A 120 1.44 -26.87 7.16
C GLU A 120 1.48 -26.36 8.62
N LEU A 121 1.36 -27.28 9.58
CA LEU A 121 1.27 -27.00 11.01
C LEU A 121 2.59 -26.41 11.52
N TRP A 122 2.71 -25.09 11.47
CA TRP A 122 3.53 -24.33 12.41
C TRP A 122 2.61 -23.93 13.56
N ASP A 123 2.93 -24.40 14.76
CA ASP A 123 2.25 -24.03 16.01
C ASP A 123 2.21 -22.50 16.08
N THR A 124 1.04 -21.88 15.86
CA THR A 124 0.93 -20.42 15.92
C THR A 124 0.96 -20.03 17.39
N GLU A 125 2.17 -19.86 17.91
CA GLU A 125 2.40 -19.22 19.19
C GLU A 125 1.57 -17.94 19.24
N LYS A 126 0.77 -17.82 20.31
CA LYS A 126 0.00 -16.63 20.63
C LYS A 126 0.88 -15.40 20.44
N GLU A 127 0.46 -14.47 19.57
CA GLU A 127 1.20 -13.23 19.30
C GLU A 127 1.59 -12.57 20.63
N THR A 128 2.88 -12.61 20.94
CA THR A 128 3.43 -12.10 22.19
C THR A 128 4.14 -10.79 21.88
N LYS A 129 3.69 -9.74 22.57
CA LYS A 129 4.31 -8.43 22.50
C LYS A 129 5.66 -8.47 23.23
N LEU A 130 6.75 -8.29 22.50
CA LEU A 130 8.12 -8.32 23.05
C LEU A 130 8.62 -6.96 23.56
N LEU A 131 8.37 -5.89 22.80
CA LEU A 131 8.86 -4.54 23.11
C LEU A 131 7.76 -3.48 22.90
N ASP A 132 7.94 -2.36 23.59
CA ASP A 132 7.11 -1.16 23.50
C ASP A 132 7.84 -0.02 22.79
N ASN A 133 7.11 0.87 22.11
CA ASN A 133 7.65 2.11 21.55
C ASN A 133 8.84 1.94 20.59
N VAL A 134 8.88 0.84 19.82
CA VAL A 134 9.88 0.61 18.78
C VAL A 134 9.66 1.59 17.62
N SER A 135 10.71 2.32 17.24
CA SER A 135 10.74 3.27 16.11
C SER A 135 11.30 2.64 14.83
N GLU A 136 12.23 1.71 14.96
CA GLU A 136 12.92 1.05 13.85
C GLU A 136 13.27 -0.38 14.27
N ALA A 137 13.19 -1.33 13.33
CA ALA A 137 13.67 -2.69 13.52
C ALA A 137 14.37 -3.18 12.25
N VAL A 138 15.48 -3.87 12.41
CA VAL A 138 16.26 -4.47 11.33
C VAL A 138 16.62 -5.91 11.67
N SER A 139 16.89 -6.72 10.65
CA SER A 139 17.25 -8.14 10.82
C SER A 139 18.47 -8.48 9.98
N GLY A 140 19.38 -9.27 10.54
CA GLY A 140 20.38 -10.00 9.75
C GLY A 140 20.05 -11.49 9.68
N ASP A 141 21.09 -12.32 9.61
CA ASP A 141 20.95 -13.78 9.58
C ASP A 141 20.59 -14.28 10.98
N GLN A 142 19.29 -14.54 11.18
CA GLN A 142 18.71 -15.14 12.39
C GLN A 142 18.85 -14.29 13.67
N PHE A 143 19.12 -12.98 13.55
CA PHE A 143 19.07 -12.03 14.66
C PHE A 143 18.29 -10.76 14.28
N VAL A 144 17.76 -10.09 15.29
CA VAL A 144 16.96 -8.86 15.16
C VAL A 144 17.56 -7.77 16.04
N MET A 145 17.52 -6.55 15.55
CA MET A 145 17.74 -5.35 16.35
C MET A 145 16.51 -4.45 16.31
N ALA A 146 16.16 -3.85 17.44
CA ALA A 146 15.09 -2.88 17.55
C ALA A 146 15.57 -1.61 18.27
N LEU A 147 15.29 -0.46 17.66
CA LEU A 147 15.51 0.85 18.25
C LEU A 147 14.19 1.35 18.83
N THR A 148 14.19 1.75 20.10
CA THR A 148 13.03 2.39 20.73
C THR A 148 13.11 3.92 20.61
N ASN A 149 11.95 4.59 20.72
CA ASN A 149 11.82 6.05 20.60
C ASN A 149 12.71 6.86 21.57
N ASP A 150 13.10 6.28 22.72
CA ASP A 150 14.02 6.90 23.69
C ASP A 150 15.49 6.83 23.25
N GLY A 151 15.81 6.01 22.24
CA GLY A 151 17.16 5.76 21.74
C GLY A 151 17.84 4.54 22.37
N SER A 152 17.10 3.64 23.02
CA SER A 152 17.64 2.35 23.46
C SER A 152 17.65 1.35 22.29
N LEU A 153 18.78 0.69 22.09
CA LEU A 153 18.96 -0.35 21.09
C LEU A 153 18.88 -1.72 21.77
N TRP A 154 17.99 -2.56 21.27
CA TRP A 154 17.76 -3.93 21.72
C TRP A 154 18.19 -4.93 20.64
N SER A 155 18.72 -6.09 21.03
CA SER A 155 19.01 -7.19 20.10
C SER A 155 18.64 -8.55 20.68
N TRP A 156 18.30 -9.51 19.82
CA TRP A 156 18.03 -10.90 20.17
C TRP A 156 18.13 -11.82 18.94
N GLY A 157 18.19 -13.13 19.17
CA GLY A 157 18.28 -14.20 18.20
C GLY A 157 19.63 -14.93 18.27
N ASN A 158 20.15 -15.30 17.11
CA ASN A 158 21.43 -15.99 16.97
C ASN A 158 22.61 -15.06 17.30
N ASP A 159 23.63 -15.58 17.98
CA ASP A 159 24.83 -14.83 18.37
C ASP A 159 26.15 -15.55 18.08
N ASN A 160 26.15 -16.55 17.18
CA ASN A 160 27.35 -17.35 16.87
C ASN A 160 28.55 -16.48 16.40
N GLY A 161 28.27 -15.31 15.82
CA GLY A 161 29.23 -14.34 15.35
C GLY A 161 29.45 -13.13 16.28
N GLY A 162 28.79 -13.07 17.45
CA GLY A 162 28.79 -11.90 18.34
C GLY A 162 27.90 -10.75 17.84
N GLN A 163 26.98 -11.03 16.92
CA GLN A 163 26.12 -10.03 16.28
C GLN A 163 25.08 -9.39 17.22
N LEU A 164 24.87 -9.93 18.41
CA LEU A 164 24.03 -9.29 19.44
C LEU A 164 24.77 -8.16 20.16
N GLY A 165 26.10 -8.15 20.18
CA GLY A 165 26.86 -7.03 20.75
C GLY A 165 26.82 -6.96 22.28
N ASN A 166 26.35 -7.99 22.97
CA ASN A 166 26.23 -8.02 24.45
C ASN A 166 27.50 -8.52 25.17
N GLY A 167 28.60 -8.71 24.44
CA GLY A 167 29.85 -9.25 24.99
C GLY A 167 29.86 -10.78 25.14
N SER A 168 28.92 -11.48 24.50
CA SER A 168 28.84 -12.95 24.47
C SER A 168 28.79 -13.50 23.02
N LYS A 169 28.66 -14.83 22.90
CA LYS A 169 28.31 -15.53 21.64
C LYS A 169 27.16 -16.51 21.86
N ASP A 170 26.37 -16.27 22.90
CA ASP A 170 25.27 -17.14 23.28
C ASP A 170 23.98 -16.59 22.67
N ASN A 171 23.25 -17.45 21.95
CA ASN A 171 21.95 -17.07 21.41
C ASN A 171 21.05 -16.58 22.54
N ASN A 172 20.31 -15.51 22.29
CA ASN A 172 19.37 -14.96 23.24
C ASN A 172 18.04 -14.73 22.55
N ASP A 173 17.03 -15.56 22.79
CA ASP A 173 15.71 -15.42 22.15
C ASP A 173 14.85 -14.30 22.75
N THR A 174 15.38 -13.56 23.73
CA THR A 174 14.71 -12.43 24.38
C THR A 174 15.45 -11.11 24.11
N PRO A 175 14.73 -10.01 23.81
CA PRO A 175 15.36 -8.71 23.61
C PRO A 175 16.21 -8.26 24.80
N GLU A 176 17.46 -7.91 24.53
CA GLU A 176 18.41 -7.36 25.49
C GLU A 176 18.92 -5.99 25.02
N ILE A 177 19.09 -5.04 25.95
CA ILE A 177 19.65 -3.71 25.64
C ILE A 177 21.15 -3.84 25.38
N VAL A 178 21.60 -3.32 24.23
CA VAL A 178 23.00 -3.33 23.79
C VAL A 178 23.62 -1.94 23.89
N LEU A 179 22.91 -0.91 23.43
CA LEU A 179 23.37 0.48 23.44
C LEU A 179 22.24 1.43 23.82
N GLN A 180 22.63 2.65 24.21
CA GLN A 180 21.71 3.76 24.45
C GLN A 180 22.13 4.98 23.62
N ASN A 181 21.25 5.97 23.54
CA ASN A 181 21.44 7.19 22.77
C ASN A 181 21.68 6.92 21.27
N ILE A 182 21.03 5.90 20.73
CA ILE A 182 21.10 5.54 19.31
C ILE A 182 20.03 6.31 18.51
N SER A 183 20.36 6.62 17.26
CA SER A 183 19.51 7.35 16.31
C SER A 183 19.20 6.57 15.05
N LYS A 184 20.06 5.59 14.69
CA LYS A 184 19.89 4.74 13.51
C LYS A 184 20.56 3.40 13.72
N ILE A 185 20.00 2.34 13.12
CA ILE A 185 20.52 0.97 13.19
C ILE A 185 20.58 0.35 11.79
N ALA A 186 21.45 -0.63 11.60
CA ALA A 186 21.51 -1.40 10.36
C ALA A 186 22.09 -2.81 10.59
N ALA A 187 21.60 -3.81 9.86
CA ALA A 187 22.04 -5.21 9.94
C ALA A 187 22.18 -5.85 8.55
N ASN A 188 23.16 -6.75 8.38
CA ASN A 188 23.32 -7.58 7.18
C ASN A 188 24.12 -8.84 7.50
N GLY A 189 23.64 -10.04 7.16
CA GLY A 189 24.34 -11.27 7.55
C GLY A 189 24.52 -11.34 9.07
N HIS A 190 25.73 -11.61 9.55
CA HIS A 190 26.10 -11.54 10.98
C HIS A 190 26.72 -10.20 11.38
N ASN A 191 26.42 -9.14 10.65
CA ASN A 191 27.02 -7.82 10.84
C ASN A 191 25.98 -6.82 11.35
N ALA A 192 26.40 -5.96 12.27
CA ALA A 192 25.54 -4.96 12.88
C ALA A 192 26.23 -3.60 12.98
N ALA A 193 25.41 -2.55 12.87
CA ALA A 193 25.85 -1.17 12.95
C ALA A 193 24.82 -0.31 13.70
N ALA A 194 25.31 0.69 14.43
CA ALA A 194 24.48 1.72 15.04
C ALA A 194 25.14 3.08 14.98
N ILE A 195 24.33 4.13 14.85
CA ILE A 195 24.78 5.53 14.87
C ILE A 195 24.18 6.20 16.11
N SER A 196 25.03 6.71 17.00
CA SER A 196 24.57 7.47 18.16
C SER A 196 23.97 8.82 17.76
N LYS A 197 23.18 9.43 18.66
CA LYS A 197 22.63 10.78 18.48
C LYS A 197 23.71 11.86 18.34
N SER A 198 24.95 11.58 18.77
CA SER A 198 26.14 12.43 18.57
C SER A 198 26.85 12.18 17.24
N GLY A 199 26.39 11.22 16.43
CA GLY A 199 26.98 10.88 15.13
C GLY A 199 28.18 9.94 15.22
N GLU A 200 28.30 9.14 16.29
CA GLU A 200 29.36 8.12 16.41
C GLU A 200 28.84 6.82 15.80
N LEU A 201 29.58 6.26 14.86
CA LEU A 201 29.28 4.97 14.24
C LEU A 201 29.95 3.84 15.01
N TYR A 202 29.14 2.85 15.40
CA TYR A 202 29.55 1.62 16.03
C TYR A 202 29.33 0.44 15.09
N LEU A 203 30.27 -0.51 15.06
CA LEU A 203 30.18 -1.78 14.32
C LEU A 203 30.49 -2.97 15.23
N TRP A 204 29.84 -4.10 15.00
CA TRP A 204 30.13 -5.38 15.68
C TRP A 204 29.62 -6.57 14.86
N GLY A 205 29.84 -7.78 15.39
CA GLY A 205 29.54 -9.04 14.70
C GLY A 205 30.74 -9.52 13.88
N THR A 206 30.51 -9.97 12.63
CA THR A 206 31.58 -10.55 11.81
C THR A 206 32.34 -9.58 10.90
N ILE A 207 32.09 -8.26 11.01
CA ILE A 207 32.84 -7.25 10.23
C ILE A 207 34.24 -7.08 10.80
N HIS A 208 35.26 -7.72 10.22
CA HIS A 208 36.68 -7.46 10.56
C HIS A 208 37.61 -7.74 9.36
N PHE A 209 38.60 -6.87 9.10
CA PHE A 209 39.60 -7.12 8.06
C PHE A 209 41.10 -6.97 8.43
N ASP A 210 41.57 -6.26 9.49
CA ASP A 210 42.84 -6.66 10.15
C ASP A 210 43.19 -6.12 11.57
N LYS A 211 43.89 -7.00 12.28
CA LYS A 211 44.70 -6.97 13.53
C LYS A 211 44.56 -5.83 14.53
N GLY A 212 43.74 -6.05 15.55
CA GLY A 212 43.88 -5.40 16.87
C GLY A 212 42.67 -5.51 17.77
N LEU A 213 41.50 -5.76 17.18
CA LEU A 213 40.21 -5.80 17.84
C LEU A 213 39.56 -7.12 17.40
N GLY A 214 39.92 -8.21 18.08
CA GLY A 214 39.46 -9.55 17.72
C GLY A 214 37.96 -9.71 17.94
N TRP A 215 37.31 -10.57 17.14
CA TRP A 215 35.92 -11.04 17.25
C TRP A 215 35.08 -10.24 18.25
N ASP A 216 34.79 -8.98 17.92
CA ASP A 216 34.29 -8.07 18.94
C ASP A 216 32.81 -8.36 19.16
N GLN A 217 32.56 -8.99 20.30
CA GLN A 217 31.24 -9.30 20.81
C GLN A 217 30.56 -8.03 21.36
N THR A 218 31.23 -6.87 21.30
CA THR A 218 30.73 -5.58 21.75
C THR A 218 30.80 -4.51 20.65
N PRO A 219 29.89 -3.54 20.63
CA PRO A 219 29.93 -2.42 19.71
C PRO A 219 31.22 -1.60 19.79
N LEU A 220 31.98 -1.60 18.70
CA LEU A 220 33.20 -0.83 18.56
C LEU A 220 32.93 0.48 17.82
N LYS A 221 33.32 1.61 18.41
CA LYS A 221 33.30 2.90 17.73
C LYS A 221 34.36 2.96 16.63
N VAL A 222 33.96 3.24 15.38
CA VAL A 222 34.85 3.23 14.21
C VAL A 222 34.94 4.56 13.46
N LEU A 223 33.96 5.44 13.58
CA LEU A 223 33.94 6.72 12.88
C LEU A 223 33.07 7.76 13.62
N ASP A 224 33.46 9.03 13.52
CA ASP A 224 32.71 10.17 14.06
C ASP A 224 31.95 10.92 12.97
N ASN A 225 31.02 11.78 13.38
CA ASN A 225 30.26 12.67 12.51
C ASN A 225 29.46 11.95 11.41
N VAL A 226 28.99 10.73 11.65
CA VAL A 226 28.24 9.89 10.70
C VAL A 226 26.73 10.15 10.83
N LYS A 227 26.02 10.20 9.70
CA LYS A 227 24.55 10.30 9.64
C LYS A 227 23.88 9.12 8.95
N ASP A 228 24.62 8.37 8.15
CA ASP A 228 24.09 7.22 7.41
C ASP A 228 25.13 6.12 7.26
N VAL A 229 24.68 4.88 7.22
CA VAL A 229 25.51 3.69 7.03
C VAL A 229 24.76 2.63 6.22
N SER A 230 25.45 2.01 5.27
CA SER A 230 25.03 0.78 4.58
C SER A 230 26.14 -0.26 4.73
N LEU A 231 25.76 -1.52 4.97
CA LEU A 231 26.70 -2.58 5.33
C LEU A 231 26.44 -3.89 4.58
N THR A 232 27.53 -4.52 4.17
CA THR A 232 27.66 -5.93 3.82
C THR A 232 28.97 -6.45 4.42
N GLN A 233 29.85 -7.08 3.62
CA GLN A 233 31.28 -7.19 3.90
C GLN A 233 32.04 -5.90 3.52
N THR A 234 31.38 -5.01 2.78
CA THR A 234 31.83 -3.65 2.48
C THR A 234 30.95 -2.69 3.27
N ILE A 235 31.56 -1.66 3.87
CA ILE A 235 30.89 -0.66 4.68
C ILE A 235 30.95 0.68 3.96
N ALA A 236 29.81 1.34 3.88
CA ALA A 236 29.65 2.67 3.35
C ALA A 236 29.07 3.57 4.44
N ALA A 237 29.78 4.64 4.82
CA ALA A 237 29.32 5.60 5.80
C ALA A 237 29.30 7.01 5.22
N ILE A 238 28.20 7.74 5.42
CA ILE A 238 28.07 9.14 5.01
C ILE A 238 28.18 10.02 6.25
N THR A 239 29.10 10.98 6.24
CA THR A 239 29.24 11.97 7.32
C THR A 239 28.17 13.07 7.24
N ASN A 240 27.99 13.85 8.30
CA ASN A 240 27.12 15.02 8.29
C ASN A 240 27.53 16.04 7.21
N ASN A 241 28.80 16.04 6.81
CA ASN A 241 29.34 16.88 5.74
C ASN A 241 29.08 16.32 4.32
N ASN A 242 28.32 15.24 4.20
CA ASN A 242 28.06 14.52 2.94
C ASN A 242 29.33 13.90 2.32
N GLU A 243 30.28 13.47 3.14
CA GLU A 243 31.48 12.74 2.68
C GLU A 243 31.21 11.25 2.81
N LEU A 244 31.46 10.50 1.74
CA LEU A 244 31.34 9.05 1.71
C LEU A 244 32.69 8.42 2.06
N TYR A 245 32.70 7.67 3.16
CA TYR A 245 33.80 6.80 3.58
C TYR A 245 33.46 5.35 3.28
N MET A 246 34.41 4.62 2.70
CA MET A 246 34.27 3.20 2.39
C MET A 246 35.42 2.40 3.01
N TRP A 247 35.12 1.19 3.49
CA TRP A 247 36.11 0.22 3.93
C TRP A 247 35.54 -1.21 3.90
N GLY A 248 36.37 -2.21 4.19
CA GLY A 248 36.03 -3.63 4.12
C GLY A 248 36.42 -4.27 2.79
N ASN A 249 35.59 -5.20 2.30
CA ASN A 249 35.88 -5.97 1.09
C ASN A 249 35.91 -5.10 -0.17
N GLY A 250 36.98 -5.19 -0.96
CA GLY A 250 37.17 -4.43 -2.20
C GLY A 250 37.41 -5.27 -3.45
N LEU A 251 37.30 -6.60 -3.35
CA LEU A 251 37.74 -7.56 -4.38
C LEU A 251 37.01 -7.45 -5.72
N TYR A 252 35.90 -6.71 -5.78
CA TYR A 252 35.12 -6.47 -7.00
C TYR A 252 35.12 -4.99 -7.41
N GLY A 253 35.99 -4.16 -6.82
CA GLY A 253 36.09 -2.72 -7.06
C GLY A 253 35.01 -1.89 -6.36
N GLN A 254 34.17 -2.49 -5.51
CA GLN A 254 33.05 -1.84 -4.83
C GLN A 254 33.45 -0.79 -3.77
N LEU A 255 34.75 -0.66 -3.47
CA LEU A 255 35.26 0.42 -2.64
C LEU A 255 35.45 1.72 -3.42
N GLY A 256 35.61 1.68 -4.73
CA GLY A 256 35.72 2.89 -5.56
C GLY A 256 37.05 3.64 -5.42
N ASN A 257 38.10 3.00 -4.92
CA ASN A 257 39.42 3.57 -4.65
C ASN A 257 40.48 3.26 -5.72
N ASP A 258 40.07 2.89 -6.93
CA ASP A 258 40.91 2.49 -8.08
C ASP A 258 41.66 1.15 -7.92
N THR A 259 41.47 0.44 -6.81
CA THR A 259 42.07 -0.87 -6.55
C THR A 259 41.01 -1.97 -6.37
N GLU A 260 41.47 -3.23 -6.33
CA GLU A 260 40.68 -4.41 -5.94
C GLU A 260 41.13 -4.93 -4.56
N GLU A 261 41.73 -4.06 -3.75
CA GLU A 261 42.25 -4.38 -2.43
C GLU A 261 41.21 -4.05 -1.37
N ASN A 262 41.25 -4.79 -0.26
CA ASN A 262 40.45 -4.41 0.91
C ASN A 262 40.99 -3.11 1.51
N LEU A 263 40.08 -2.33 2.09
CA LEU A 263 40.45 -1.17 2.89
C LEU A 263 40.18 -1.49 4.36
N GLU A 264 41.22 -1.37 5.17
CA GLU A 264 41.16 -1.75 6.59
C GLU A 264 40.64 -0.64 7.51
N VAL A 265 40.63 0.59 7.00
CA VAL A 265 40.20 1.78 7.74
C VAL A 265 39.27 2.62 6.88
N PRO A 266 38.33 3.36 7.50
CA PRO A 266 37.46 4.28 6.79
C PRO A 266 38.27 5.23 5.90
N THR A 267 38.07 5.14 4.59
CA THR A 267 38.77 5.96 3.61
C THR A 267 37.76 6.79 2.83
N MET A 268 37.97 8.09 2.73
CA MET A 268 37.08 8.98 1.98
C MET A 268 37.20 8.70 0.47
N ILE A 269 36.06 8.42 -0.18
CA ILE A 269 35.98 8.08 -1.60
C ILE A 269 35.35 9.20 -2.43
N MET A 270 34.34 9.88 -1.89
CA MET A 270 33.57 10.89 -2.63
C MET A 270 32.97 11.94 -1.70
N ASP A 271 32.83 13.18 -2.18
CA ASP A 271 32.11 14.26 -1.51
C ASP A 271 30.71 14.52 -2.09
N LYS A 272 29.89 15.26 -1.34
CA LYS A 272 28.52 15.67 -1.73
C LYS A 272 27.62 14.47 -2.00
N VAL A 273 27.75 13.41 -1.20
CA VAL A 273 26.92 12.20 -1.27
C VAL A 273 25.75 12.32 -0.30
N LYS A 274 24.54 12.19 -0.83
CA LYS A 274 23.28 12.28 -0.08
C LYS A 274 22.80 10.91 0.40
N HIS A 275 22.91 9.90 -0.45
CA HIS A 275 22.53 8.51 -0.15
C HIS A 275 23.55 7.56 -0.77
N VAL A 276 23.76 6.42 -0.11
CA VAL A 276 24.62 5.35 -0.61
C VAL A 276 23.97 4.02 -0.28
N ASP A 277 24.08 3.08 -1.21
CA ASP A 277 23.77 1.69 -0.94
C ASP A 277 24.92 0.81 -1.46
N VAL A 278 25.29 -0.18 -0.66
CA VAL A 278 26.38 -1.10 -0.97
C VAL A 278 25.87 -2.54 -0.96
N SER A 279 26.17 -3.26 -2.04
CA SER A 279 25.96 -4.69 -2.17
C SER A 279 27.28 -5.45 -2.03
N SER A 280 27.22 -6.79 -2.07
CA SER A 280 28.42 -7.63 -2.02
C SER A 280 29.37 -7.45 -3.20
N LYS A 281 28.97 -6.76 -4.27
CA LYS A 281 29.74 -6.61 -5.50
C LYS A 281 29.77 -5.21 -6.09
N ALA A 282 28.85 -4.33 -5.71
CA ALA A 282 28.71 -3.01 -6.31
C ALA A 282 28.15 -1.98 -5.33
N THR A 283 28.42 -0.72 -5.60
CA THR A 283 27.95 0.42 -4.80
C THR A 283 27.25 1.41 -5.72
N ILE A 284 26.16 2.00 -5.24
CA ILE A 284 25.45 3.09 -5.89
C ILE A 284 25.38 4.27 -4.90
N ALA A 285 25.70 5.46 -5.38
CA ALA A 285 25.60 6.69 -4.61
C ALA A 285 24.77 7.73 -5.33
N VAL A 286 23.94 8.45 -4.58
CA VAL A 286 23.19 9.62 -5.06
C VAL A 286 23.86 10.86 -4.50
N ARG A 287 24.30 11.76 -5.38
CA ARG A 287 24.89 13.04 -4.97
C ARG A 287 23.83 14.07 -4.60
N GLU A 288 24.22 15.14 -3.91
CA GLU A 288 23.34 16.26 -3.57
C GLU A 288 22.71 16.92 -4.82
N SER A 289 23.42 16.88 -5.94
CA SER A 289 22.94 17.32 -7.26
C SER A 289 21.79 16.47 -7.83
N GLY A 290 21.54 15.28 -7.26
CA GLY A 290 20.66 14.25 -7.81
C GLY A 290 21.36 13.27 -8.76
N GLU A 291 22.64 13.49 -9.10
CA GLU A 291 23.37 12.56 -9.96
C GLU A 291 23.54 11.19 -9.31
N ILE A 292 23.32 10.12 -10.08
CA ILE A 292 23.55 8.75 -9.63
C ILE A 292 24.89 8.27 -10.17
N TRP A 293 25.73 7.83 -9.24
CA TRP A 293 27.04 7.27 -9.47
C TRP A 293 27.05 5.82 -9.04
N GLY A 294 27.88 4.99 -9.67
CA GLY A 294 28.09 3.62 -9.21
C GLY A 294 29.42 3.04 -9.68
N TRP A 295 29.84 2.00 -8.98
CA TRP A 295 31.12 1.32 -9.16
C TRP A 295 31.06 -0.09 -8.54
N GLY A 296 32.08 -0.90 -8.81
CA GLY A 296 32.15 -2.32 -8.51
C GLY A 296 31.93 -3.21 -9.73
N TYR A 297 31.35 -4.39 -9.54
CA TYR A 297 31.08 -5.36 -10.61
C TYR A 297 30.15 -4.78 -11.67
N LYS A 298 30.57 -4.84 -12.93
CA LYS A 298 29.87 -4.17 -14.04
C LYS A 298 28.45 -4.67 -14.28
N GLU A 299 28.18 -5.96 -14.03
CA GLU A 299 26.87 -6.57 -14.27
C GLU A 299 25.90 -6.06 -13.21
N GLY A 300 25.24 -4.94 -13.53
CA GLY A 300 24.39 -4.19 -12.61
C GLY A 300 24.49 -2.66 -12.77
N LEU A 301 25.53 -2.15 -13.46
CA LEU A 301 25.85 -0.71 -13.50
C LEU A 301 25.64 -0.03 -14.87
N ASP A 302 25.11 -0.74 -15.89
CA ASP A 302 24.93 -0.27 -17.30
C ASP A 302 26.13 0.56 -17.84
N ALA A 303 27.34 0.20 -17.39
CA ALA A 303 28.55 0.94 -17.67
C ALA A 303 29.16 0.49 -19.01
N LYS A 304 29.48 1.43 -19.90
CA LYS A 304 30.22 1.16 -21.15
C LYS A 304 31.73 1.03 -20.87
N SER A 305 32.14 -0.03 -20.18
CA SER A 305 33.54 -0.38 -19.95
C SER A 305 33.87 -1.79 -20.46
N SER A 306 35.09 -1.99 -20.96
CA SER A 306 35.62 -3.32 -21.27
C SER A 306 35.98 -4.11 -20.01
N ASP A 307 36.28 -3.41 -18.91
CA ASP A 307 36.76 -4.01 -17.67
C ASP A 307 35.63 -4.65 -16.88
N THR A 308 35.89 -5.79 -16.26
CA THR A 308 34.92 -6.53 -15.43
C THR A 308 34.49 -5.75 -14.17
N TYR A 309 35.41 -4.97 -13.62
CA TYR A 309 35.21 -4.16 -12.41
C TYR A 309 35.41 -2.68 -12.72
N ILE A 310 34.45 -1.88 -12.31
CA ILE A 310 34.53 -0.42 -12.34
C ILE A 310 35.10 0.01 -10.98
N LYS A 311 36.41 0.27 -10.91
CA LYS A 311 37.10 0.49 -9.62
C LYS A 311 37.05 1.93 -9.12
N THR A 312 36.49 2.84 -9.90
CA THR A 312 36.33 4.26 -9.56
C THR A 312 34.87 4.64 -9.75
N PRO A 313 34.29 5.51 -8.90
CA PRO A 313 32.95 6.02 -9.11
C PRO A 313 32.78 6.60 -10.51
N ILE A 314 31.80 6.11 -11.25
CA ILE A 314 31.38 6.71 -12.52
C ILE A 314 29.94 7.17 -12.43
N LYS A 315 29.62 8.22 -13.18
CA LYS A 315 28.25 8.70 -13.31
C LYS A 315 27.46 7.76 -14.23
N ILE A 316 26.39 7.15 -13.72
CA ILE A 316 25.56 6.18 -14.44
C ILE A 316 24.28 6.82 -14.96
N LEU A 317 23.66 7.72 -14.18
CA LEU A 317 22.42 8.38 -14.58
C LEU A 317 22.37 9.84 -14.11
N ASN A 318 21.83 10.70 -14.96
CA ASN A 318 21.23 11.96 -14.52
C ASN A 318 19.86 11.64 -13.95
N ALA A 319 19.74 11.28 -12.68
CA ALA A 319 18.44 11.46 -12.05
C ALA A 319 18.25 12.97 -11.91
N GLN A 320 17.33 13.53 -12.71
CA GLN A 320 16.72 14.80 -12.31
C GLN A 320 16.20 14.53 -10.89
N PRO A 321 16.68 15.21 -9.85
CA PRO A 321 16.29 14.90 -8.49
C PRO A 321 14.76 14.93 -8.43
N ILE A 322 14.14 13.78 -8.24
CA ILE A 322 12.75 13.72 -7.82
C ILE A 322 12.82 14.26 -6.39
N PRO A 323 12.28 15.45 -6.11
CA PRO A 323 12.41 16.00 -4.78
C PRO A 323 11.56 15.13 -3.84
N VAL A 324 12.23 14.26 -3.09
CA VAL A 324 11.64 13.54 -1.96
C VAL A 324 11.55 14.55 -0.82
N TYR A 325 10.38 15.17 -0.69
CA TYR A 325 10.08 16.00 0.46
C TYR A 325 9.78 15.07 1.65
N PRO A 326 10.40 15.27 2.83
CA PRO A 326 10.13 14.45 3.99
C PRO A 326 8.64 14.47 4.34
N VAL A 327 8.08 13.30 4.60
CA VAL A 327 6.69 13.14 5.01
C VAL A 327 6.52 13.72 6.41
N THR A 328 6.13 14.99 6.50
CA THR A 328 5.63 15.61 7.73
C THR A 328 4.27 16.25 7.46
N GLY A 329 3.30 16.01 8.36
CA GLY A 329 1.97 16.64 8.32
C GLY A 329 0.83 15.81 7.72
N ASN A 330 -0.33 16.47 7.54
CA ASN A 330 -1.69 15.98 7.28
C ASN A 330 -1.90 15.06 6.04
N TYR A 331 -0.84 14.69 5.32
CA TYR A 331 -0.91 14.05 3.99
C TYR A 331 -0.35 12.63 3.94
N LYS A 332 -0.15 12.00 5.10
CA LYS A 332 0.47 10.67 5.26
C LYS A 332 -0.18 9.55 4.43
N MET A 333 -1.44 9.69 4.03
CA MET A 333 -2.16 8.70 3.23
C MET A 333 -2.21 9.02 1.72
N SER A 334 -1.67 10.16 1.26
CA SER A 334 -1.63 10.51 -0.17
C SER A 334 -0.56 9.75 -0.94
N SER A 335 -0.80 9.54 -2.23
CA SER A 335 0.16 8.90 -3.13
C SER A 335 1.46 9.71 -3.23
N SER A 336 2.60 9.02 -3.38
CA SER A 336 3.93 9.65 -3.43
C SER A 336 4.04 10.73 -4.51
N TRP A 337 3.41 10.52 -5.67
CA TRP A 337 3.41 11.49 -6.78
C TRP A 337 2.66 12.78 -6.47
N ALA A 338 1.74 12.79 -5.49
CA ALA A 338 0.89 13.92 -5.14
C ALA A 338 1.49 14.79 -4.02
N GLN A 339 2.39 14.22 -3.21
CA GLN A 339 2.90 14.84 -1.97
C GLN A 339 3.60 16.18 -2.20
N THR A 340 4.16 16.43 -3.39
CA THR A 340 4.89 17.67 -3.69
C THR A 340 3.98 18.84 -4.05
N GLU A 341 2.79 18.56 -4.60
CA GLU A 341 1.86 19.56 -5.12
C GLU A 341 0.69 19.80 -4.15
N LEU A 342 0.33 18.83 -3.31
CA LEU A 342 -0.75 18.96 -2.33
C LEU A 342 -0.54 20.13 -1.34
N PRO A 343 0.62 20.34 -0.69
CA PRO A 343 0.81 21.48 0.20
C PRO A 343 0.68 22.83 -0.53
N LYS A 344 1.08 22.87 -1.81
CA LYS A 344 0.95 24.09 -2.63
C LYS A 344 -0.52 24.35 -2.98
N ALA A 345 -1.27 23.31 -3.30
CA ALA A 345 -2.72 23.41 -3.49
C ALA A 345 -3.45 23.84 -2.20
N GLU A 346 -3.01 23.37 -1.02
CA GLU A 346 -3.52 23.82 0.28
C GLU A 346 -3.25 25.30 0.50
N ALA A 347 -2.03 25.76 0.26
CA ALA A 347 -1.67 27.17 0.39
C ALA A 347 -2.51 28.10 -0.51
N ARG A 348 -3.06 27.55 -1.60
CA ARG A 348 -3.98 28.24 -2.52
C ARG A 348 -5.46 28.06 -2.15
N GLY A 349 -5.75 27.38 -1.03
CA GLY A 349 -7.10 27.17 -0.51
C GLY A 349 -7.93 26.10 -1.24
N LEU A 350 -7.33 25.32 -2.14
CA LEU A 350 -8.04 24.34 -2.97
C LEU A 350 -8.39 23.06 -2.22
N LEU A 351 -7.67 22.74 -1.13
CA LEU A 351 -7.90 21.54 -0.32
C LEU A 351 -8.96 21.73 0.76
N ALA A 352 -9.19 22.96 1.25
CA ALA A 352 -10.15 23.23 2.31
C ALA A 352 -11.56 22.60 2.10
N PRO A 353 -12.10 22.53 0.86
CA PRO A 353 -13.38 21.86 0.60
C PRO A 353 -13.37 20.33 0.77
N VAL A 354 -12.21 19.69 0.79
CA VAL A 354 -12.06 18.21 0.72
C VAL A 354 -11.07 17.62 1.75
N ILE A 355 -10.47 18.44 2.62
CA ILE A 355 -9.31 18.09 3.45
C ILE A 355 -9.59 17.03 4.54
N GLN A 356 -10.85 16.77 4.89
CA GLN A 356 -11.22 15.78 5.92
C GLN A 356 -11.32 14.34 5.39
N LEU A 357 -10.94 14.08 4.14
CA LEU A 357 -11.16 12.80 3.46
C LEU A 357 -9.87 12.09 3.11
N ASN A 358 -9.97 10.76 2.97
CA ASN A 358 -8.90 9.95 2.42
C ASN A 358 -8.69 10.34 0.94
N LEU A 359 -7.58 11.02 0.65
CA LEU A 359 -7.28 11.66 -0.63
C LEU A 359 -7.22 10.68 -1.82
N ASN A 360 -7.01 9.39 -1.55
CA ASN A 360 -6.93 8.34 -2.57
C ASN A 360 -8.32 7.80 -2.96
N LYS A 361 -9.41 8.27 -2.32
CA LYS A 361 -10.77 7.88 -2.69
C LYS A 361 -11.26 8.66 -3.92
N PRO A 362 -12.19 8.08 -4.70
CA PRO A 362 -12.85 8.80 -5.77
C PRO A 362 -13.55 10.08 -5.28
N ILE A 363 -13.30 11.20 -5.94
CA ILE A 363 -13.98 12.46 -5.65
C ILE A 363 -15.40 12.44 -6.21
N THR A 364 -16.35 13.03 -5.47
CA THR A 364 -17.73 13.17 -5.92
C THR A 364 -17.96 14.43 -6.76
N ARG A 365 -19.09 14.45 -7.50
CA ARG A 365 -19.54 15.62 -8.27
C ARG A 365 -19.68 16.87 -7.40
N GLU A 366 -20.25 16.72 -6.21
CA GLU A 366 -20.42 17.84 -5.26
C GLU A 366 -19.06 18.36 -4.79
N GLN A 367 -18.18 17.47 -4.32
CA GLN A 367 -16.85 17.84 -3.84
C GLN A 367 -16.02 18.58 -4.90
N PHE A 368 -16.02 18.06 -6.12
CA PHE A 368 -15.27 18.71 -7.20
C PHE A 368 -15.88 20.03 -7.64
N SER A 369 -17.21 20.19 -7.51
CA SER A 369 -17.86 21.48 -7.74
C SER A 369 -17.36 22.55 -6.76
N GLU A 370 -17.06 22.19 -5.51
CA GLU A 370 -16.47 23.12 -4.55
C GLU A 370 -15.04 23.51 -4.92
N VAL A 371 -14.22 22.51 -5.29
CA VAL A 371 -12.83 22.72 -5.70
C VAL A 371 -12.74 23.63 -6.93
N VAL A 372 -13.58 23.41 -7.95
CA VAL A 372 -13.56 24.21 -9.17
C VAL A 372 -14.12 25.63 -8.97
N VAL A 373 -15.05 25.83 -8.04
CA VAL A 373 -15.49 27.18 -7.65
C VAL A 373 -14.36 27.93 -6.96
N LYS A 374 -13.56 27.26 -6.11
CA LYS A 374 -12.38 27.88 -5.50
C LYS A 374 -11.33 28.28 -6.52
N TYR A 375 -11.09 27.45 -7.52
CA TYR A 375 -10.28 27.83 -8.68
C TYR A 375 -10.82 29.08 -9.36
N TYR A 376 -12.11 29.10 -9.71
CA TYR A 376 -12.73 30.24 -10.38
C TYR A 376 -12.63 31.53 -9.55
N GLU A 377 -12.97 31.48 -8.25
CA GLU A 377 -12.87 32.61 -7.31
C GLU A 377 -11.43 33.13 -7.19
N ALA A 378 -10.44 32.23 -7.13
CA ALA A 378 -9.03 32.60 -7.12
C ALA A 378 -8.62 33.34 -8.41
N MET A 379 -9.03 32.82 -9.56
CA MET A 379 -8.72 33.40 -10.87
C MET A 379 -9.28 34.81 -11.08
N ILE A 380 -10.48 35.08 -10.55
CA ILE A 380 -11.11 36.40 -10.68
C ILE A 380 -10.79 37.34 -9.51
N GLY A 381 -10.04 36.87 -8.52
CA GLY A 381 -9.64 37.62 -7.32
C GLY A 381 -10.80 38.04 -6.41
N LYS A 382 -11.98 37.40 -6.51
CA LYS A 382 -13.14 37.72 -5.67
C LYS A 382 -14.09 36.54 -5.49
N SER A 383 -14.79 36.53 -4.37
CA SER A 383 -15.85 35.54 -4.09
C SER A 383 -17.08 35.77 -4.96
N VAL A 384 -17.71 34.68 -5.41
CA VAL A 384 -18.96 34.75 -6.18
C VAL A 384 -20.15 34.85 -5.23
N SER A 385 -21.08 35.77 -5.50
CA SER A 385 -22.26 35.99 -4.66
C SER A 385 -23.27 34.84 -4.75
N GLU A 386 -24.05 34.66 -3.67
CA GLU A 386 -25.17 33.72 -3.62
C GLU A 386 -26.36 34.28 -4.40
N GLN A 387 -26.33 34.23 -5.73
CA GLN A 387 -27.50 34.61 -6.52
C GLN A 387 -27.91 33.51 -7.50
N ALA A 388 -29.23 33.29 -7.51
CA ALA A 388 -30.06 32.67 -8.54
C ALA A 388 -30.36 31.16 -8.41
N LYS A 389 -31.60 30.87 -7.99
CA LYS A 389 -32.44 29.72 -8.37
C LYS A 389 -31.74 28.35 -8.44
N ASN A 390 -31.79 27.58 -7.35
CA ASN A 390 -31.42 26.17 -7.35
C ASN A 390 -32.42 25.37 -8.21
N PRO A 391 -32.02 24.79 -9.35
CA PRO A 391 -32.90 23.92 -10.12
C PRO A 391 -32.97 22.50 -9.54
N PHE A 392 -32.01 22.12 -8.69
CA PHE A 392 -31.82 20.74 -8.26
C PHE A 392 -32.59 20.42 -6.99
N LEU A 393 -33.27 19.28 -6.99
CA LEU A 393 -34.03 18.75 -5.87
C LEU A 393 -33.16 17.93 -4.90
N ASP A 394 -32.06 17.36 -5.40
CA ASP A 394 -31.22 16.38 -4.72
C ASP A 394 -29.96 16.97 -4.06
N THR A 395 -29.73 18.27 -4.19
CA THR A 395 -28.67 18.97 -3.44
C THR A 395 -29.09 20.38 -3.02
N LYS A 396 -28.65 20.77 -1.83
CA LYS A 396 -28.74 22.14 -1.29
C LYS A 396 -27.37 22.79 -1.14
N ASN A 397 -26.31 22.14 -1.66
CA ASN A 397 -24.95 22.61 -1.52
C ASN A 397 -24.77 23.93 -2.31
N LYS A 398 -24.40 24.99 -1.59
CA LYS A 398 -24.26 26.33 -2.15
C LYS A 398 -23.19 26.42 -3.23
N GLN A 399 -22.10 25.64 -3.11
CA GLN A 399 -21.03 25.65 -4.10
C GLN A 399 -21.46 24.99 -5.39
N VAL A 400 -22.25 23.91 -5.33
CA VAL A 400 -22.85 23.29 -6.52
C VAL A 400 -23.75 24.28 -7.25
N ILE A 401 -24.60 24.99 -6.52
CA ILE A 401 -25.50 26.00 -7.09
C ILE A 401 -24.71 27.14 -7.75
N LYS A 402 -23.64 27.63 -7.09
CA LYS A 402 -22.72 28.61 -7.69
C LYS A 402 -22.09 28.09 -8.98
N ALA A 403 -21.53 26.89 -8.94
CA ALA A 403 -20.88 26.29 -10.10
C ALA A 403 -21.85 26.12 -11.28
N TYR A 404 -23.12 25.79 -11.00
CA TYR A 404 -24.17 25.68 -12.00
C TYR A 404 -24.53 27.03 -12.62
N ASN A 405 -24.72 28.06 -11.79
CA ASN A 405 -25.06 29.41 -12.27
C ASN A 405 -23.92 30.05 -13.09
N LEU A 406 -22.68 29.68 -12.81
CA LEU A 406 -21.51 30.06 -13.61
C LEU A 406 -21.45 29.31 -14.95
N GLY A 407 -22.24 28.25 -15.13
CA GLY A 407 -22.19 27.36 -16.29
C GLY A 407 -20.97 26.44 -16.28
N ILE A 408 -20.34 26.23 -15.13
CA ILE A 408 -19.19 25.33 -14.97
C ILE A 408 -19.67 23.88 -14.92
N VAL A 409 -20.78 23.63 -14.21
CA VAL A 409 -21.36 22.30 -14.03
C VAL A 409 -22.78 22.25 -14.54
N ASN A 410 -23.23 21.05 -14.95
CA ASN A 410 -24.61 20.78 -15.36
C ASN A 410 -25.21 19.68 -14.48
N GLY A 411 -26.54 19.69 -14.34
CA GLY A 411 -27.27 18.55 -13.82
C GLY A 411 -27.18 17.33 -14.74
N VAL A 412 -27.50 16.16 -14.19
CA VAL A 412 -27.74 14.95 -15.01
C VAL A 412 -29.12 14.97 -15.65
N SER A 413 -30.04 15.74 -15.06
CA SER A 413 -31.33 16.14 -15.63
C SER A 413 -31.56 17.64 -15.37
N SER A 414 -32.74 18.15 -15.74
CA SER A 414 -33.14 19.53 -15.46
C SER A 414 -33.27 19.85 -13.96
N ASP A 415 -33.44 18.84 -13.11
CA ASP A 415 -33.78 18.97 -11.70
C ASP A 415 -32.99 18.05 -10.76
N HIS A 416 -32.02 17.28 -11.27
CA HIS A 416 -31.13 16.42 -10.48
C HIS A 416 -29.67 16.62 -10.85
N PHE A 417 -28.80 16.60 -9.83
CA PHE A 417 -27.36 16.81 -9.96
C PHE A 417 -26.51 15.55 -9.71
N GLU A 418 -26.99 14.60 -8.90
CA GLU A 418 -26.27 13.42 -8.38
C GLU A 418 -25.02 13.79 -7.55
N PRO A 419 -25.15 14.46 -6.39
CA PRO A 419 -24.00 14.99 -5.64
C PRO A 419 -22.98 13.94 -5.19
N SER A 420 -23.44 12.73 -4.86
CA SER A 420 -22.59 11.64 -4.34
C SER A 420 -21.90 10.81 -5.44
N LYS A 421 -22.24 11.02 -6.71
CA LYS A 421 -21.67 10.23 -7.80
C LYS A 421 -20.20 10.59 -8.01
N SER A 422 -19.35 9.57 -8.11
CA SER A 422 -17.94 9.76 -8.44
C SER A 422 -17.78 10.19 -9.89
N ILE A 423 -16.91 11.18 -10.12
CA ILE A 423 -16.61 11.70 -11.45
C ILE A 423 -15.45 10.97 -12.11
N THR A 424 -15.51 10.96 -13.43
CA THR A 424 -14.46 10.41 -14.29
C THR A 424 -13.43 11.47 -14.65
N ARG A 425 -12.28 11.03 -15.16
CA ARG A 425 -11.21 11.92 -15.62
C ARG A 425 -11.66 12.85 -16.74
N GLU A 426 -12.42 12.35 -17.70
CA GLU A 426 -12.95 13.19 -18.79
C GLU A 426 -13.95 14.25 -18.28
N GLU A 427 -14.80 13.93 -17.29
CA GLU A 427 -15.75 14.89 -16.72
C GLU A 427 -15.04 16.02 -15.97
N ILE A 428 -13.98 15.71 -15.22
CA ILE A 428 -13.13 16.72 -14.55
C ILE A 428 -12.53 17.68 -15.57
N THR A 429 -11.96 17.16 -16.66
CA THR A 429 -11.33 18.03 -17.67
C THR A 429 -12.32 18.99 -18.31
N VAL A 430 -13.56 18.53 -18.55
CA VAL A 430 -14.64 19.38 -19.10
C VAL A 430 -15.01 20.48 -18.11
N MET A 431 -15.18 20.15 -16.83
CA MET A 431 -15.52 21.13 -15.79
C MET A 431 -14.38 22.15 -15.61
N LEU A 432 -13.12 21.72 -15.60
CA LEU A 432 -11.96 22.62 -15.52
C LEU A 432 -11.86 23.56 -16.71
N LYS A 433 -12.02 23.03 -17.93
CA LYS A 433 -11.99 23.85 -19.15
C LYS A 433 -13.09 24.91 -19.14
N ARG A 434 -14.31 24.55 -18.73
CA ARG A 434 -15.41 25.51 -18.56
C ARG A 434 -15.08 26.58 -17.53
N ALA A 435 -14.48 26.20 -16.40
CA ALA A 435 -14.09 27.15 -15.38
C ALA A 435 -13.02 28.13 -15.90
N LEU A 436 -12.03 27.63 -16.63
CA LEU A 436 -11.04 28.47 -17.31
C LEU A 436 -11.71 29.43 -18.29
N ASP A 437 -12.57 28.94 -19.18
CA ASP A 437 -13.22 29.77 -20.20
C ASP A 437 -14.10 30.86 -19.60
N LYS A 438 -14.71 30.60 -18.43
CA LYS A 438 -15.48 31.59 -17.69
C LYS A 438 -14.57 32.61 -16.99
N ALA A 439 -13.45 32.16 -16.43
CA ALA A 439 -12.53 33.02 -15.69
C ALA A 439 -11.65 33.88 -16.60
N ARG A 440 -11.19 33.32 -17.73
CA ARG A 440 -10.32 33.96 -18.73
C ARG A 440 -10.75 33.56 -20.16
N PRO A 441 -11.80 34.20 -20.73
CA PRO A 441 -12.37 33.85 -22.04
C PRO A 441 -11.43 33.93 -23.24
N ASN A 442 -10.32 34.66 -23.12
CA ASN A 442 -9.32 34.87 -24.19
C ASN A 442 -7.94 34.31 -23.80
N PHE A 443 -7.89 33.30 -22.93
CA PHE A 443 -6.62 32.67 -22.56
C PHE A 443 -6.08 31.86 -23.75
N GLU A 444 -5.18 32.48 -24.51
CA GLU A 444 -4.40 31.83 -25.55
C GLU A 444 -3.07 31.35 -24.99
N TYR A 445 -2.74 30.10 -25.26
CA TYR A 445 -1.50 29.52 -24.78
C TYR A 445 -0.99 28.47 -25.77
N ASN A 446 0.25 28.66 -26.22
CA ASN A 446 0.80 27.95 -27.35
C ASN A 446 1.69 26.79 -26.88
N TYR A 447 1.16 25.58 -26.92
CA TYR A 447 1.93 24.36 -26.69
C TYR A 447 1.64 23.30 -27.75
N SER A 448 2.63 22.45 -27.98
CA SER A 448 2.53 21.27 -28.84
C SER A 448 1.68 20.19 -28.16
N TYR A 449 0.57 19.81 -28.80
CA TYR A 449 -0.26 18.70 -28.35
C TYR A 449 0.40 17.33 -28.63
N LYS A 450 0.79 16.61 -27.58
CA LYS A 450 1.18 15.19 -27.67
C LYS A 450 -0.03 14.29 -27.42
N ARG A 451 -0.35 13.48 -28.43
CA ARG A 451 -1.48 12.56 -28.45
C ARG A 451 -1.42 11.49 -27.36
N PHE A 452 -2.58 11.12 -26.84
CA PHE A 452 -2.73 9.94 -25.97
C PHE A 452 -3.06 8.71 -26.83
N GLU A 453 -2.58 7.54 -26.41
CA GLU A 453 -2.80 6.28 -27.14
C GLU A 453 -4.29 5.88 -27.18
N ASP A 454 -5.07 6.30 -26.18
CA ASP A 454 -6.48 5.97 -26.03
C ASP A 454 -7.44 7.12 -26.38
N GLU A 455 -7.00 8.09 -27.20
CA GLU A 455 -7.84 9.21 -27.69
C GLU A 455 -9.16 8.74 -28.33
N SER A 456 -9.17 7.58 -28.97
CA SER A 456 -10.38 7.00 -29.58
C SER A 456 -11.47 6.66 -28.57
N LYS A 457 -11.14 6.54 -27.28
CA LYS A 457 -12.10 6.25 -26.19
C LYS A 457 -12.73 7.51 -25.60
N PHE A 458 -12.32 8.71 -26.04
CA PHE A 458 -12.81 9.96 -25.47
C PHE A 458 -14.25 10.22 -25.90
N ALA A 459 -15.09 10.62 -24.96
CA ALA A 459 -16.42 11.13 -25.32
C ALA A 459 -16.28 12.36 -26.21
N SER A 460 -17.20 12.53 -27.17
CA SER A 460 -17.19 13.65 -28.12
C SER A 460 -17.13 15.01 -27.41
N TYR A 461 -17.88 15.17 -26.32
CA TYR A 461 -17.90 16.40 -25.51
C TYR A 461 -16.61 16.68 -24.72
N ALA A 462 -15.74 15.68 -24.57
CA ALA A 462 -14.51 15.78 -23.77
C ALA A 462 -13.24 15.88 -24.62
N GLN A 463 -13.32 15.67 -25.94
CA GLN A 463 -12.14 15.66 -26.80
C GLN A 463 -11.35 16.97 -26.74
N GLU A 464 -12.01 18.12 -26.93
CA GLU A 464 -11.35 19.42 -26.90
C GLU A 464 -10.81 19.75 -25.50
N PRO A 465 -11.58 19.62 -24.40
CA PRO A 465 -11.07 19.89 -23.05
C PRO A 465 -9.85 19.06 -22.67
N ILE A 466 -9.84 17.76 -22.98
CA ILE A 466 -8.70 16.88 -22.68
C ILE A 466 -7.47 17.32 -23.48
N LYS A 467 -7.65 17.58 -24.78
CA LYS A 467 -6.56 18.00 -25.68
C LYS A 467 -5.93 19.31 -25.21
N TYR A 468 -6.78 20.28 -24.87
CA TYR A 468 -6.37 21.59 -24.39
C TYR A 468 -5.62 21.50 -23.06
N LEU A 469 -6.19 20.82 -22.05
CA LEU A 469 -5.53 20.70 -20.75
C LEU A 469 -4.27 19.82 -20.82
N ARG A 470 -4.19 18.90 -21.78
CA ARG A 470 -2.96 18.15 -22.07
C ARG A 470 -1.89 19.05 -22.68
N SER A 471 -2.23 19.93 -23.62
CA SER A 471 -1.25 20.88 -24.16
C SER A 471 -0.73 21.83 -23.10
N LEU A 472 -1.54 22.20 -22.11
CA LEU A 472 -1.08 22.98 -20.95
C LEU A 472 -0.18 22.19 -19.98
N GLY A 473 -0.11 20.86 -20.09
CA GLY A 473 0.60 20.02 -19.11
C GLY A 473 -0.17 19.80 -17.80
N VAL A 474 -1.41 20.27 -17.71
CA VAL A 474 -2.32 20.05 -16.56
C VAL A 474 -2.63 18.56 -16.42
N VAL A 475 -2.99 17.93 -17.54
CA VAL A 475 -3.34 16.51 -17.61
C VAL A 475 -2.12 15.67 -17.95
N LYS A 476 -1.84 14.69 -17.10
CA LYS A 476 -0.84 13.64 -17.33
C LYS A 476 -1.53 12.28 -17.47
N GLY A 477 -0.96 11.41 -18.29
CA GLY A 477 -1.42 10.03 -18.47
C GLY A 477 -0.37 9.06 -17.96
N GLU A 478 -0.80 7.87 -17.59
CA GLU A 478 0.08 6.76 -17.20
C GLU A 478 0.53 6.04 -18.48
N ASN A 479 1.84 5.93 -18.73
CA ASN A 479 2.39 5.32 -19.95
C ASN A 479 1.78 5.87 -21.26
N ASN A 480 1.46 7.16 -21.29
CA ASN A 480 0.77 7.83 -22.42
C ASN A 480 -0.70 7.41 -22.66
N PHE A 481 -1.37 6.81 -21.66
CA PHE A 481 -2.82 6.56 -21.65
C PHE A 481 -3.53 7.54 -20.70
N PHE A 482 -4.65 8.11 -21.15
CA PHE A 482 -5.45 9.03 -20.34
C PHE A 482 -6.50 8.32 -19.47
N ASN A 483 -7.02 7.16 -19.88
CA ASN A 483 -8.06 6.39 -19.20
C ASN A 483 -9.33 7.22 -18.90
N PRO A 484 -10.04 7.72 -19.93
CA PRO A 484 -11.09 8.74 -19.78
C PRO A 484 -12.22 8.38 -18.82
N LYS A 485 -12.58 7.09 -18.73
CA LYS A 485 -13.68 6.58 -17.89
C LYS A 485 -13.26 6.21 -16.46
N ALA A 486 -11.97 6.24 -16.15
CA ALA A 486 -11.50 5.92 -14.80
C ALA A 486 -12.04 6.95 -13.79
N LYS A 487 -12.37 6.48 -12.59
CA LYS A 487 -12.77 7.35 -11.48
C LYS A 487 -11.55 8.13 -11.00
N THR A 488 -11.72 9.43 -10.79
CA THR A 488 -10.63 10.30 -10.37
C THR A 488 -10.56 10.39 -8.86
N THR A 489 -9.37 10.28 -8.29
CA THR A 489 -9.15 10.46 -6.85
C THR A 489 -9.23 11.93 -6.45
N ILE A 490 -9.43 12.22 -5.17
CA ILE A 490 -9.43 13.59 -4.65
C ILE A 490 -8.08 14.27 -4.89
N GLU A 491 -6.96 13.59 -4.62
CA GLU A 491 -5.61 14.15 -4.86
C GLU A 491 -5.40 14.52 -6.33
N GLU A 492 -5.86 13.69 -7.26
CA GLU A 492 -5.72 13.96 -8.69
C GLU A 492 -6.56 15.15 -9.14
N ALA A 493 -7.82 15.20 -8.72
CA ALA A 493 -8.70 16.31 -9.05
C ALA A 493 -8.17 17.66 -8.55
N VAL A 494 -7.65 17.69 -7.32
CA VAL A 494 -7.08 18.89 -6.70
C VAL A 494 -5.79 19.30 -7.41
N ILE A 495 -4.89 18.35 -7.70
CA ILE A 495 -3.62 18.66 -8.38
C ILE A 495 -3.85 19.16 -9.80
N MET A 496 -4.78 18.56 -10.55
CA MET A 496 -5.15 19.07 -11.87
C MET A 496 -5.66 20.51 -11.78
N THR A 497 -6.48 20.81 -10.78
CA THR A 497 -6.99 22.16 -10.54
C THR A 497 -5.86 23.14 -10.17
N TYR A 498 -4.95 22.74 -9.29
CA TYR A 498 -3.79 23.54 -8.87
C TYR A 498 -2.85 23.84 -10.03
N ARG A 499 -2.50 22.85 -10.85
CA ARG A 499 -1.65 23.05 -12.03
C ARG A 499 -2.29 24.02 -13.01
N LEU A 500 -3.59 23.89 -13.23
CA LEU A 500 -4.32 24.84 -14.06
C LEU A 500 -4.22 26.25 -13.47
N LEU A 501 -4.46 26.40 -12.17
CA LEU A 501 -4.31 27.67 -11.46
C LEU A 501 -2.91 28.28 -11.63
N GLU A 502 -1.84 27.50 -11.48
CA GLU A 502 -0.48 28.03 -11.65
C GLU A 502 -0.16 28.49 -13.07
N ILE A 503 -0.70 27.81 -14.07
CA ILE A 503 -0.46 28.18 -15.48
C ILE A 503 -1.28 29.40 -15.85
N THR A 504 -2.46 29.55 -15.24
CA THR A 504 -3.44 30.54 -15.67
C THR A 504 -3.49 31.78 -14.78
N ASP A 505 -3.04 31.75 -13.53
CA ASP A 505 -2.90 32.95 -12.67
C ASP A 505 -1.84 33.90 -13.25
#